data_AF-A0A7C7QVE1-F1
#
_entry.id   AF-A0A7C7QVE1-F1
#
_cell.length_a   1.000
_cell.length_b   1.000
_cell.length_c   1.000
_cell.angle_alpha   90.00
_cell.angle_beta   90.00
_cell.angle_gamma   90.00
#
_symmetry.space_group_name_H-M   'P 1'
#
loop_
_entity.id
_entity.type
_entity.pdbx_description
1 polymer ?
#
loop_
_entity_poly.entity_id
_entity_poly.type
_entity_poly.pdbx_seq_one_letter_code
_entity_poly.pdbx_strand_id
1 'polypeptide(L)'
;MQEYPAYLTKGFTPYDPIELWQLTEEKVCRGDARKYTDFYCVGVYGGISTGYTVGCCLRCVFCWVDFSRDFPDRYGDFYSAAEAARRLVENARKKRLTRLRISGAEPMLGKEHLLGVLDRVTGQGFTFILETNGIPLGYDAGYAAELARYPGIHIRVSIKAGSARGFEERTGARGESWELPFRAVENLMEAGVSFHVAAMTDPRLMPRDERRSLLRRLRETGYTDWVEEEVCDPYRTSLVRLKEAGFDIF
;
A
#
# COMPACT_ATOMS: atom_id res chain seq x y z
N MET A 1 -18.65 19.03 -5.57
CA MET A 1 -18.07 17.87 -4.87
C MET A 1 -17.35 17.06 -5.92
N GLN A 2 -16.04 16.89 -5.79
CA GLN A 2 -15.23 16.17 -6.78
C GLN A 2 -15.64 14.69 -6.75
N GLU A 3 -15.88 14.10 -7.91
CA GLU A 3 -16.29 12.70 -8.02
C GLU A 3 -15.16 11.79 -7.53
N TYR A 4 -15.49 10.73 -6.77
CA TYR A 4 -14.48 9.78 -6.28
C TYR A 4 -13.84 9.05 -7.46
N PRO A 5 -12.52 9.21 -7.72
CA PRO A 5 -11.89 8.58 -8.86
C PRO A 5 -11.89 7.06 -8.67
N ALA A 6 -12.55 6.32 -9.56
CA ALA A 6 -12.45 4.87 -9.65
C ALA A 6 -11.11 4.46 -10.32
N TYR A 7 -11.05 3.33 -11.02
CA TYR A 7 -9.86 3.02 -11.83
C TYR A 7 -9.69 3.99 -13.00
N LEU A 8 -8.46 4.13 -13.49
CA LEU A 8 -8.14 5.06 -14.57
C LEU A 8 -8.70 4.58 -15.92
N THR A 9 -9.14 5.54 -16.72
CA THR A 9 -9.54 5.37 -18.10
C THR A 9 -8.68 6.27 -19.00
N LYS A 10 -8.64 5.99 -20.31
CA LYS A 10 -7.95 6.87 -21.27
C LYS A 10 -8.41 8.31 -21.14
N GLY A 11 -7.47 9.24 -21.01
CA GLY A 11 -7.77 10.67 -20.84
C GLY A 11 -8.20 11.08 -19.43
N PHE A 12 -7.92 10.26 -18.41
CA PHE A 12 -8.14 10.64 -17.02
C PHE A 12 -7.48 11.99 -16.69
N THR A 13 -8.05 12.72 -15.73
CA THR A 13 -7.44 13.93 -15.17
C THR A 13 -6.66 13.57 -13.91
N PRO A 14 -5.36 13.92 -13.79
CA PRO A 14 -4.58 13.66 -12.59
C PRO A 14 -5.19 14.29 -11.33
N TYR A 15 -5.16 13.55 -10.22
CA TYR A 15 -5.72 13.97 -8.93
C TYR A 15 -4.63 14.10 -7.87
N ASP A 16 -4.92 14.84 -6.79
CA ASP A 16 -4.07 14.88 -5.61
C ASP A 16 -4.30 13.59 -4.77
N PRO A 17 -3.27 12.76 -4.52
CA PRO A 17 -3.43 11.54 -3.74
C PRO A 17 -3.77 11.81 -2.27
N ILE A 18 -3.48 12.99 -1.73
CA ILE A 18 -3.86 13.39 -0.36
C ILE A 18 -5.35 13.73 -0.29
N GLU A 19 -5.89 14.44 -1.27
CA GLU A 19 -7.35 14.65 -1.38
C GLU A 19 -8.08 13.31 -1.52
N LEU A 20 -7.56 12.40 -2.36
CA LEU A 20 -8.14 11.06 -2.52
C LEU A 20 -8.02 10.21 -1.26
N TRP A 21 -6.93 10.34 -0.50
CA TRP A 21 -6.80 9.72 0.82
C TRP A 21 -7.96 10.16 1.72
N GLN A 22 -8.16 11.46 1.93
CA GLN A 22 -9.22 12.00 2.79
C GLN A 22 -10.60 11.48 2.38
N LEU A 23 -10.93 11.58 1.08
CA LEU A 23 -12.19 11.07 0.54
C LEU A 23 -12.34 9.55 0.70
N THR A 24 -11.24 8.81 0.69
CA THR A 24 -11.27 7.36 0.89
C THR A 24 -11.53 7.03 2.36
N GLU A 25 -10.91 7.74 3.31
CA GLU A 25 -11.15 7.54 4.74
C GLU A 25 -12.61 7.80 5.12
N GLU A 26 -13.25 8.83 4.58
CA GLU A 26 -14.69 9.09 4.78
C GLU A 26 -15.57 7.87 4.41
N LYS A 27 -15.11 7.05 3.46
CA LYS A 27 -15.86 5.89 2.94
C LYS A 27 -15.50 4.57 3.62
N VAL A 28 -14.26 4.44 4.10
CA VAL A 28 -13.71 3.17 4.59
C VAL A 28 -13.41 3.15 6.09
N CYS A 29 -13.47 4.29 6.77
CA CYS A 29 -13.21 4.41 8.21
C CYS A 29 -14.45 4.94 8.96
N ARG A 30 -14.67 4.45 10.19
CA ARG A 30 -15.72 4.89 11.13
C ARG A 30 -15.22 4.74 12.56
N GLY A 31 -14.77 5.83 13.18
CA GLY A 31 -14.07 5.75 14.48
C GLY A 31 -12.85 4.82 14.36
N ASP A 32 -12.73 3.87 15.29
CA ASP A 32 -11.67 2.86 15.28
C ASP A 32 -11.91 1.71 14.28
N ALA A 33 -12.98 1.74 13.49
CA ALA A 33 -13.33 0.68 12.55
C ALA A 33 -12.90 1.01 11.11
N ARG A 34 -12.48 -0.03 10.38
CA ARG A 34 -12.10 0.06 8.96
C ARG A 34 -12.73 -1.06 8.13
N LYS A 35 -12.99 -0.80 6.85
CA LYS A 35 -13.49 -1.81 5.90
C LYS A 35 -12.42 -2.83 5.48
N TYR A 36 -12.80 -4.11 5.55
CA TYR A 36 -12.03 -5.24 5.03
C TYR A 36 -12.90 -6.12 4.14
N THR A 37 -12.32 -6.70 3.09
CA THR A 37 -13.01 -7.70 2.26
C THR A 37 -12.88 -9.11 2.82
N ASP A 38 -11.74 -9.45 3.42
CA ASP A 38 -11.49 -10.81 3.91
C ASP A 38 -10.34 -10.86 4.94
N PHE A 39 -10.29 -11.96 5.70
CA PHE A 39 -9.21 -12.34 6.59
C PHE A 39 -8.86 -13.82 6.41
N TYR A 40 -7.73 -14.11 5.77
CA TYR A 40 -7.30 -15.50 5.55
C TYR A 40 -5.77 -15.64 5.50
N CYS A 41 -5.30 -16.90 5.56
CA CYS A 41 -3.88 -17.21 5.47
C CYS A 41 -3.45 -17.46 4.02
N VAL A 42 -2.28 -16.96 3.64
CA VAL A 42 -1.66 -17.16 2.33
C VAL A 42 -0.23 -17.65 2.45
N GLY A 43 0.30 -18.26 1.38
CA GLY A 43 1.63 -18.88 1.37
C GLY A 43 2.81 -17.91 1.25
N VAL A 44 2.58 -16.63 0.96
CA VAL A 44 3.67 -15.64 0.88
C VAL A 44 4.37 -15.48 2.23
N TYR A 45 5.63 -15.06 2.21
CA TYR A 45 6.49 -14.98 3.41
C TYR A 45 6.57 -16.30 4.20
N GLY A 46 6.45 -17.46 3.53
CA GLY A 46 6.46 -18.77 4.20
C GLY A 46 5.21 -19.05 5.05
N GLY A 47 4.11 -18.36 4.77
CA GLY A 47 2.85 -18.46 5.50
C GLY A 47 2.58 -17.23 6.36
N ILE A 48 1.49 -16.52 6.07
CA ILE A 48 1.09 -15.29 6.77
C ILE A 48 -0.43 -15.17 6.92
N SER A 49 -0.90 -14.68 8.06
CA SER A 49 -2.31 -14.30 8.26
C SER A 49 -2.53 -12.88 7.75
N THR A 50 -3.48 -12.69 6.83
CA THR A 50 -3.68 -11.43 6.11
C THR A 50 -5.09 -10.89 6.30
N GLY A 51 -5.20 -9.59 6.58
CA GLY A 51 -6.43 -8.81 6.40
C GLY A 51 -6.34 -7.97 5.15
N TYR A 52 -7.37 -8.01 4.29
CA TYR A 52 -7.42 -7.28 3.02
C TYR A 52 -8.28 -6.02 3.15
N THR A 53 -7.65 -4.85 3.11
CA THR A 53 -8.34 -3.56 3.26
C THR A 53 -9.04 -3.09 1.98
N VAL A 54 -10.00 -2.19 2.18
CA VAL A 54 -10.73 -1.48 1.12
C VAL A 54 -10.19 -0.06 0.96
N GLY A 55 -10.15 0.44 -0.28
CA GLY A 55 -9.81 1.82 -0.60
C GLY A 55 -8.31 2.16 -0.57
N CYS A 56 -7.85 2.91 -1.57
CA CYS A 56 -6.46 3.33 -1.73
C CYS A 56 -6.40 4.80 -2.17
N CYS A 57 -5.28 5.48 -1.93
CA CYS A 57 -5.01 6.83 -2.42
C CYS A 57 -4.33 6.87 -3.80
N LEU A 58 -4.09 5.71 -4.43
CA LEU A 58 -3.57 5.58 -5.80
C LEU A 58 -4.49 4.71 -6.67
N ARG A 59 -4.36 4.84 -7.99
CA ARG A 59 -5.11 4.08 -9.01
C ARG A 59 -4.19 3.36 -9.99
N CYS A 60 -3.16 2.72 -9.45
CA CYS A 60 -2.16 2.00 -10.23
C CYS A 60 -2.81 1.08 -11.29
N VAL A 61 -2.49 1.29 -12.56
CA VAL A 61 -3.08 0.54 -13.69
C VAL A 61 -2.75 -0.96 -13.64
N PHE A 62 -1.65 -1.31 -12.99
CA PHE A 62 -1.14 -2.69 -12.85
C PHE A 62 -1.53 -3.37 -11.52
N CYS A 63 -2.34 -2.72 -10.68
CA CYS A 63 -2.66 -3.24 -9.36
C CYS A 63 -3.47 -4.54 -9.43
N TRP A 64 -3.10 -5.54 -8.63
CA TRP A 64 -3.77 -6.84 -8.54
C TRP A 64 -4.98 -6.86 -7.60
N VAL A 65 -5.10 -5.88 -6.70
CA VAL A 65 -6.19 -5.80 -5.71
C VAL A 65 -7.54 -5.90 -6.42
N ASP A 66 -8.55 -6.49 -5.82
CA ASP A 66 -9.88 -6.53 -6.43
C ASP A 66 -10.51 -5.12 -6.58
N PHE A 67 -11.76 -5.07 -7.03
CA PHE A 67 -12.48 -3.82 -7.27
C PHE A 67 -12.83 -3.02 -6.00
N SER A 68 -12.60 -3.57 -4.80
CA SER A 68 -12.74 -2.84 -3.52
C SER A 68 -11.80 -1.65 -3.38
N ARG A 69 -10.68 -1.64 -4.11
CA ARG A 69 -9.82 -0.46 -4.23
C ARG A 69 -10.54 0.73 -4.86
N ASP A 70 -11.30 0.45 -5.93
CA ASP A 70 -11.86 1.46 -6.84
C ASP A 70 -13.27 1.89 -6.43
N PHE A 71 -14.04 1.00 -5.81
CA PHE A 71 -15.42 1.23 -5.45
C PHE A 71 -15.68 0.95 -3.96
N PRO A 72 -15.04 1.69 -3.04
CA PRO A 72 -15.09 1.41 -1.61
C PRO A 72 -16.50 1.42 -1.00
N ASP A 73 -17.47 2.08 -1.64
CA ASP A 73 -18.87 2.09 -1.21
C ASP A 73 -19.58 0.75 -1.42
N ARG A 74 -19.06 -0.12 -2.30
CA ARG A 74 -19.70 -1.38 -2.72
C ARG A 74 -19.10 -2.64 -2.09
N TYR A 75 -17.97 -2.51 -1.39
CA TYR A 75 -17.18 -3.64 -0.93
C TYR A 75 -16.78 -3.52 0.54
N GLY A 76 -16.65 -4.69 1.16
CA GLY A 76 -16.12 -4.87 2.50
C GLY A 76 -17.08 -4.47 3.62
N ASP A 77 -16.77 -4.99 4.80
CA ASP A 77 -17.51 -4.75 6.04
C ASP A 77 -16.60 -4.03 7.03
N PHE A 78 -17.20 -3.24 7.93
CA PHE A 78 -16.48 -2.55 8.98
C PHE A 78 -16.07 -3.52 10.09
N TYR A 79 -14.80 -3.47 10.46
CA TYR A 79 -14.24 -4.18 11.61
C TYR A 79 -13.53 -3.17 12.49
N SER A 80 -13.82 -3.19 13.79
CA SER A 80 -13.01 -2.49 14.78
C SER A 80 -11.56 -2.97 14.75
N ALA A 81 -10.64 -2.16 15.27
CA ALA A 81 -9.24 -2.56 15.43
C ALA A 81 -9.11 -3.86 16.27
N ALA A 82 -9.99 -4.02 17.26
CA ALA A 82 -10.06 -5.23 18.09
C ALA A 82 -10.44 -6.48 17.29
N GLU A 83 -11.47 -6.39 16.45
CA GLU A 83 -11.93 -7.50 15.63
C GLU A 83 -10.92 -7.90 14.55
N ALA A 84 -10.31 -6.91 13.89
CA ALA A 84 -9.27 -7.15 12.89
C ALA A 84 -8.06 -7.85 13.53
N ALA A 85 -7.54 -7.34 14.65
CA ALA A 85 -6.45 -7.97 15.39
C ALA A 85 -6.79 -9.41 15.83
N ARG A 86 -8.00 -9.62 16.37
CA ARG A 86 -8.47 -10.94 16.80
C ARG A 86 -8.48 -11.94 15.63
N ARG A 87 -9.06 -11.57 14.49
CA ARG A 87 -9.13 -12.42 13.29
C ARG A 87 -7.74 -12.78 12.77
N LEU A 88 -6.83 -11.80 12.70
CA LEU A 88 -5.45 -12.01 12.29
C LEU A 88 -4.75 -13.03 13.19
N VAL A 89 -4.84 -12.86 14.51
CA VAL A 89 -4.20 -13.73 15.50
C VAL A 89 -4.80 -15.13 15.51
N GLU A 90 -6.13 -15.26 15.46
CA GLU A 90 -6.80 -16.56 15.42
C GLU A 90 -6.41 -17.38 14.20
N ASN A 91 -6.42 -16.75 13.01
CA ASN A 91 -5.99 -17.38 11.76
C ASN A 91 -4.54 -17.87 11.85
N ALA A 92 -3.63 -17.01 12.34
CA ALA A 92 -2.22 -17.35 12.50
C ALA A 92 -2.02 -18.52 13.47
N ARG A 93 -2.65 -18.48 14.66
CA ARG A 93 -2.56 -19.56 15.66
C ARG A 93 -3.10 -20.88 15.13
N LYS A 94 -4.27 -20.85 14.48
CA LYS A 94 -4.88 -22.04 13.88
C LYS A 94 -3.98 -22.71 12.85
N LYS A 95 -3.20 -21.91 12.11
CA LYS A 95 -2.26 -22.38 11.08
C LYS A 95 -0.81 -22.48 11.55
N ARG A 96 -0.54 -22.25 12.85
CA ARG A 96 0.81 -22.23 13.46
C ARG A 96 1.79 -21.31 12.72
N LEU A 97 1.29 -20.15 12.28
CA LEU A 97 2.07 -19.12 11.60
C LEU A 97 2.60 -18.11 12.62
N THR A 98 3.74 -17.50 12.31
CA THR A 98 4.39 -16.48 13.15
C THR A 98 4.28 -15.07 12.56
N ARG A 99 3.60 -14.92 11.42
CA ARG A 99 3.49 -13.65 10.70
C ARG A 99 2.04 -13.21 10.53
N LEU A 100 1.82 -11.91 10.70
CA LEU A 100 0.58 -11.20 10.42
C LEU A 100 0.86 -10.12 9.37
N ARG A 101 -0.12 -9.77 8.55
CA ARG A 101 -0.08 -8.56 7.74
C ARG A 101 -1.45 -7.95 7.57
N ILE A 102 -1.45 -6.65 7.29
CA ILE A 102 -2.55 -6.00 6.57
C ILE A 102 -2.02 -5.65 5.18
N SER A 103 -2.79 -6.04 4.17
CA SER A 103 -2.48 -5.85 2.75
C SER A 103 -3.77 -5.48 2.01
N GLY A 104 -3.75 -5.53 0.69
CA GLY A 104 -4.78 -4.95 -0.16
C GLY A 104 -4.74 -3.42 -0.11
N ALA A 105 -5.35 -2.80 -1.13
CA ALA A 105 -5.58 -1.35 -1.23
C ALA A 105 -4.44 -0.46 -0.67
N GLU A 106 -4.70 0.47 0.27
CA GLU A 106 -3.65 1.14 1.07
C GLU A 106 -3.91 0.94 2.57
N PRO A 107 -3.18 0.03 3.23
CA PRO A 107 -3.35 -0.30 4.66
C PRO A 107 -3.12 0.86 5.62
N MET A 108 -2.37 1.90 5.23
CA MET A 108 -2.04 3.00 6.12
C MET A 108 -3.10 4.10 6.22
N LEU A 109 -4.17 4.04 5.41
CA LEU A 109 -5.33 4.89 5.63
C LEU A 109 -6.04 4.48 6.96
N GLY A 110 -6.67 5.40 7.65
CA GLY A 110 -7.28 5.15 8.97
C GLY A 110 -6.21 4.88 10.03
N LYS A 111 -5.34 5.87 10.28
CA LYS A 111 -4.22 5.80 11.23
C LYS A 111 -4.64 5.27 12.61
N GLU A 112 -5.74 5.76 13.16
CA GLU A 112 -6.30 5.30 14.44
C GLU A 112 -6.58 3.79 14.44
N HIS A 113 -7.22 3.28 13.38
CA HIS A 113 -7.51 1.86 13.24
C HIS A 113 -6.22 1.03 13.16
N LEU A 114 -5.27 1.42 12.31
CA LEU A 114 -4.02 0.67 12.13
C LEU A 114 -3.23 0.59 13.44
N LEU A 115 -3.04 1.73 14.12
CA LEU A 115 -2.34 1.77 15.40
C LEU A 115 -3.06 0.94 16.47
N GLY A 116 -4.40 0.99 16.51
CA GLY A 116 -5.20 0.14 17.39
C GLY A 116 -5.06 -1.36 17.11
N VAL A 117 -4.84 -1.76 15.85
CA VAL A 117 -4.53 -3.17 15.51
C VAL A 117 -3.13 -3.51 16.03
N LEU A 118 -2.14 -2.66 15.78
CA LEU A 118 -0.76 -2.85 16.22
C LEU A 118 -0.66 -2.97 17.75
N ASP A 119 -1.30 -2.06 18.50
CA ASP A 119 -1.38 -2.08 19.97
C ASP A 119 -1.85 -3.45 20.50
N ARG A 120 -2.74 -4.10 19.77
CA ARG A 120 -3.34 -5.37 20.18
C ARG A 120 -2.50 -6.57 19.82
N VAL A 121 -1.72 -6.53 18.75
CA VAL A 121 -0.91 -7.68 18.29
C VAL A 121 0.53 -7.64 18.82
N THR A 122 1.04 -6.46 19.15
CA THR A 122 2.38 -6.29 19.71
C THR A 122 2.54 -7.05 21.02
N GLY A 123 3.70 -7.68 21.19
CA GLY A 123 3.99 -8.54 22.36
C GLY A 123 3.40 -9.94 22.29
N GLN A 124 2.56 -10.28 21.30
CA GLN A 124 2.00 -11.63 21.15
C GLN A 124 2.92 -12.63 20.41
N GLY A 125 4.16 -12.26 20.12
CA GLY A 125 5.14 -13.13 19.46
C GLY A 125 5.01 -13.25 17.94
N PHE A 126 4.32 -12.31 17.29
CA PHE A 126 4.19 -12.26 15.83
C PHE A 126 5.07 -11.18 15.22
N THR A 127 5.58 -11.42 14.01
CA THR A 127 6.07 -10.37 13.13
C THR A 127 4.90 -9.79 12.34
N PHE A 128 4.76 -8.47 12.35
CA PHE A 128 3.71 -7.77 11.61
C PHE A 128 4.28 -7.11 10.36
N ILE A 129 3.90 -7.59 9.18
CA ILE A 129 4.30 -6.99 7.90
C ILE A 129 3.26 -5.96 7.48
N LEU A 130 3.68 -4.72 7.26
CA LEU A 130 2.83 -3.63 6.78
C LEU A 130 3.25 -3.25 5.37
N GLU A 131 2.40 -3.51 4.38
CA GLU A 131 2.63 -3.13 2.99
C GLU A 131 2.02 -1.76 2.72
N THR A 132 2.74 -0.87 2.04
CA THR A 132 2.25 0.48 1.73
C THR A 132 2.80 0.99 0.40
N ASN A 133 2.09 1.93 -0.23
CA ASN A 133 2.58 2.71 -1.37
C ASN A 133 3.49 3.88 -0.95
N GLY A 134 3.63 4.15 0.36
CA GLY A 134 4.51 5.18 0.90
C GLY A 134 3.93 6.60 0.92
N ILE A 135 2.76 6.86 0.33
CA ILE A 135 2.17 8.21 0.32
C ILE A 135 1.92 8.73 1.76
N PRO A 136 1.27 7.98 2.67
CA PRO A 136 1.02 8.48 4.02
C PRO A 136 2.30 8.77 4.81
N LEU A 137 3.31 7.90 4.67
CA LEU A 137 4.60 8.05 5.34
C LEU A 137 5.44 9.20 4.80
N GLY A 138 5.36 9.48 3.50
CA GLY A 138 6.07 10.60 2.89
C GLY A 138 5.43 11.95 3.19
N TYR A 139 4.12 11.95 3.47
CA TYR A 139 3.35 13.15 3.78
C TYR A 139 3.43 13.51 5.28
N ASP A 140 3.30 12.54 6.18
CA ASP A 140 3.36 12.72 7.64
C ASP A 140 4.55 11.98 8.24
N ALA A 141 5.64 12.71 8.52
CA ALA A 141 6.82 12.17 9.20
C ALA A 141 6.51 11.64 10.63
N GLY A 142 5.49 12.21 11.30
CA GLY A 142 5.03 11.74 12.60
C GLY A 142 4.48 10.33 12.56
N TYR A 143 3.93 9.90 11.41
CA TYR A 143 3.43 8.54 11.25
C TYR A 143 4.56 7.50 11.33
N ALA A 144 5.72 7.78 10.72
CA ALA A 144 6.90 6.89 10.83
C ALA A 144 7.38 6.79 12.29
N ALA A 145 7.43 7.91 13.01
CA ALA A 145 7.83 7.96 14.41
C ALA A 145 6.89 7.16 15.33
N GLU A 146 5.58 7.19 15.08
CA GLU A 146 4.62 6.38 15.85
C GLU A 146 4.77 4.87 15.61
N LEU A 147 5.15 4.48 14.39
CA LEU A 147 5.39 3.07 14.05
C LEU A 147 6.65 2.51 14.75
N ALA A 148 7.63 3.35 15.07
CA ALA A 148 8.84 2.93 15.79
C ALA A 148 8.56 2.36 17.20
N ARG A 149 7.38 2.64 17.76
CA ARG A 149 6.97 2.12 19.08
C ARG A 149 6.62 0.62 19.07
N TYR A 150 6.43 0.01 17.90
CA TYR A 150 5.93 -1.36 17.78
C TYR A 150 7.05 -2.35 17.48
N PRO A 151 7.62 -3.02 18.50
CA PRO A 151 8.62 -4.06 18.25
C PRO A 151 7.99 -5.20 17.46
N GLY A 152 8.65 -5.61 16.37
CA GLY A 152 8.20 -6.69 15.49
C GLY A 152 7.39 -6.23 14.27
N ILE A 153 7.20 -4.92 14.06
CA ILE A 153 6.73 -4.41 12.77
C ILE A 153 7.84 -4.46 11.73
N HIS A 154 7.49 -4.78 10.50
CA HIS A 154 8.35 -4.67 9.33
C HIS A 154 7.58 -4.05 8.17
N ILE A 155 8.07 -2.93 7.62
CA ILE A 155 7.37 -2.18 6.59
C ILE A 155 7.91 -2.54 5.20
N ARG A 156 7.01 -2.71 4.23
CA ARG A 156 7.35 -2.90 2.83
C ARG A 156 6.80 -1.74 2.02
N VAL A 157 7.68 -0.82 1.62
CA VAL A 157 7.31 0.36 0.82
C VAL A 157 7.47 0.04 -0.66
N SER A 158 6.37 0.06 -1.43
CA SER A 158 6.41 -0.26 -2.85
C SER A 158 6.32 0.99 -3.73
N ILE A 159 7.45 1.37 -4.35
CA ILE A 159 7.60 2.51 -5.26
C ILE A 159 7.06 2.16 -6.65
N LYS A 160 6.26 3.06 -7.23
CA LYS A 160 5.47 2.78 -8.44
C LYS A 160 6.07 3.30 -9.75
N ALA A 161 7.06 4.19 -9.68
CA ALA A 161 7.62 4.89 -10.84
C ALA A 161 9.00 5.49 -10.57
N GLY A 162 9.80 5.66 -11.64
CA GLY A 162 11.13 6.29 -11.57
C GLY A 162 11.17 7.74 -12.05
N SER A 163 10.02 8.31 -12.38
CA SER A 163 9.84 9.68 -12.83
C SER A 163 8.46 10.22 -12.44
N ALA A 164 8.33 11.54 -12.29
CA ALA A 164 7.05 12.21 -12.04
C ALA A 164 6.01 11.89 -13.12
N ARG A 165 6.41 11.91 -14.39
CA ARG A 165 5.53 11.57 -15.52
C ARG A 165 5.03 10.12 -15.45
N GLY A 166 5.94 9.17 -15.25
CA GLY A 166 5.56 7.76 -15.16
C GLY A 166 4.74 7.44 -13.90
N PHE A 167 4.93 8.21 -12.82
CA PHE A 167 4.08 8.13 -11.63
C PHE A 167 2.66 8.55 -11.95
N GLU A 168 2.49 9.69 -12.63
CA GLU A 168 1.19 10.19 -13.04
C GLU A 168 0.48 9.25 -14.02
N GLU A 169 1.16 8.88 -15.11
CA GLU A 169 0.58 8.00 -16.14
C GLU A 169 0.13 6.65 -15.58
N ARG A 170 0.89 6.07 -14.64
CA ARG A 170 0.61 4.72 -14.13
C ARG A 170 -0.23 4.69 -12.86
N THR A 171 -0.27 5.75 -12.06
CA THR A 171 -1.01 5.78 -10.78
C THR A 171 -2.21 6.72 -10.78
N GLY A 172 -2.23 7.69 -11.69
CA GLY A 172 -3.24 8.75 -11.79
C GLY A 172 -3.06 9.89 -10.81
N ALA A 173 -2.17 9.76 -9.82
CA ALA A 173 -1.83 10.83 -8.91
C ALA A 173 -0.90 11.84 -9.61
N ARG A 174 -1.07 13.14 -9.34
CA ARG A 174 -0.24 14.20 -9.93
C ARG A 174 1.25 13.90 -9.75
N GLY A 175 2.04 14.13 -10.81
CA GLY A 175 3.46 13.85 -10.82
C GLY A 175 4.26 14.55 -9.71
N GLU A 176 3.75 15.67 -9.18
CA GLU A 176 4.32 16.40 -8.04
C GLU A 176 4.40 15.54 -6.76
N SER A 177 3.51 14.56 -6.61
CA SER A 177 3.48 13.64 -5.47
C SER A 177 4.46 12.46 -5.61
N TRP A 178 5.18 12.33 -6.73
CA TRP A 178 6.15 11.27 -6.99
C TRP A 178 7.26 11.19 -5.94
N GLU A 179 7.56 12.31 -5.27
CA GLU A 179 8.61 12.39 -4.27
C GLU A 179 8.22 11.75 -2.92
N LEU A 180 6.91 11.61 -2.65
CA LEU A 180 6.42 11.14 -1.34
C LEU A 180 6.91 9.73 -0.98
N PRO A 181 6.88 8.71 -1.87
CA PRO A 181 7.42 7.40 -1.53
C PRO A 181 8.93 7.39 -1.21
N PHE A 182 9.72 8.34 -1.74
CA PHE A 182 11.13 8.48 -1.39
C PHE A 182 11.31 9.17 -0.03
N ARG A 183 10.50 10.19 0.25
CA ARG A 183 10.43 10.79 1.60
C ARG A 183 9.99 9.79 2.66
N ALA A 184 9.11 8.85 2.30
CA ALA A 184 8.73 7.75 3.19
C ALA A 184 9.95 6.91 3.60
N VAL A 185 10.85 6.63 2.66
CA VAL A 185 12.11 5.92 2.94
C VAL A 185 12.98 6.73 3.89
N GLU A 186 13.16 8.03 3.62
CA GLU A 186 13.93 8.95 4.50
C GLU A 186 13.35 8.97 5.93
N ASN A 187 12.03 9.15 6.06
CA ASN A 187 11.33 9.18 7.34
C ASN A 187 11.44 7.85 8.11
N LEU A 188 11.37 6.71 7.41
CA LEU A 188 11.52 5.38 8.04
C LEU A 188 12.96 5.14 8.52
N MET A 189 13.96 5.59 7.75
CA MET A 189 15.36 5.52 8.17
C MET A 189 15.61 6.38 9.41
N GLU A 190 15.11 7.62 9.42
CA GLU A 190 15.24 8.53 10.56
C GLU A 190 14.55 7.97 11.81
N ALA A 191 13.37 7.38 11.66
CA ALA A 191 12.62 6.77 12.76
C ALA A 191 13.21 5.42 13.25
N GLY A 192 14.18 4.84 12.52
CA GLY A 192 14.80 3.56 12.88
C GLY A 192 13.84 2.37 12.82
N VAL A 193 12.80 2.44 12.00
CA VAL A 193 11.81 1.36 11.84
C VAL A 193 12.38 0.28 10.92
N SER A 194 12.08 -1.00 11.16
CA SER A 194 12.48 -2.06 10.22
C SER A 194 11.67 -1.97 8.94
N PHE A 195 12.33 -1.85 7.79
CA PHE A 195 11.65 -1.82 6.49
C PHE A 195 12.54 -2.35 5.35
N HIS A 196 11.93 -2.55 4.19
CA HIS A 196 12.62 -2.63 2.92
C HIS A 196 11.79 -1.96 1.81
N VAL A 197 12.46 -1.67 0.71
CA VAL A 197 11.85 -1.08 -0.48
C VAL A 197 11.57 -2.17 -1.52
N ALA A 198 10.35 -2.14 -2.06
CA ALA A 198 9.97 -2.82 -3.27
C ALA A 198 9.73 -1.78 -4.39
N ALA A 199 9.80 -2.21 -5.64
CA ALA A 199 9.52 -1.33 -6.78
C ALA A 199 8.88 -2.10 -7.94
N MET A 200 7.84 -1.51 -8.54
CA MET A 200 7.27 -2.01 -9.80
C MET A 200 8.21 -1.69 -10.96
N THR A 201 9.12 -2.61 -11.26
CA THR A 201 10.19 -2.43 -12.26
C THR A 201 9.98 -3.24 -13.52
N ASP A 202 8.77 -3.77 -13.72
CA ASP A 202 8.39 -4.51 -14.93
C ASP A 202 8.81 -3.74 -16.20
N PRO A 203 9.68 -4.30 -17.05
CA PRO A 203 10.19 -3.60 -18.23
C PRO A 203 9.12 -3.26 -19.27
N ARG A 204 7.94 -3.90 -19.20
CA ARG A 204 6.79 -3.59 -20.06
C ARG A 204 6.06 -2.32 -19.61
N LEU A 205 6.22 -1.93 -18.34
CA LEU A 205 5.63 -0.72 -17.77
C LEU A 205 6.66 0.40 -17.55
N MET A 206 7.89 0.03 -17.18
CA MET A 206 8.96 0.93 -16.78
C MET A 206 10.19 0.71 -17.67
N PRO A 207 10.47 1.63 -18.61
CA PRO A 207 11.68 1.55 -19.41
C PRO A 207 12.96 1.51 -18.56
N ARG A 208 14.03 0.89 -19.09
CA ARG A 208 15.30 0.70 -18.36
C ARG A 208 15.91 2.00 -17.82
N ASP A 209 15.78 3.10 -18.55
CA ASP A 209 16.31 4.39 -18.12
C ASP A 209 15.48 5.00 -16.99
N GLU A 210 14.16 4.78 -16.98
CA GLU A 210 13.31 5.16 -15.85
C GLU A 210 13.64 4.33 -14.61
N ARG A 211 13.84 3.00 -14.75
CA ARG A 211 14.31 2.15 -13.65
C ARG A 211 15.65 2.64 -13.08
N ARG A 212 16.58 3.09 -13.95
CA ARG A 212 17.86 3.67 -13.50
C ARG A 212 17.65 4.97 -12.72
N SER A 213 16.72 5.81 -13.16
CA SER A 213 16.33 7.03 -12.44
C SER A 213 15.76 6.71 -11.05
N LEU A 214 14.86 5.72 -10.95
CA LEU A 214 14.33 5.24 -9.67
C LEU A 214 15.44 4.84 -8.71
N LEU A 215 16.35 3.97 -9.15
CA LEU A 215 17.44 3.47 -8.31
C LEU A 215 18.42 4.58 -7.92
N ARG A 216 18.66 5.55 -8.81
CA ARG A 216 19.48 6.73 -8.46
C ARG A 216 18.79 7.57 -7.39
N ARG A 217 17.52 7.92 -7.57
CA ARG A 217 16.77 8.72 -6.58
C ARG A 217 16.67 8.00 -5.24
N LEU A 218 16.49 6.67 -5.24
CA LEU A 218 16.49 5.88 -4.02
C LEU A 218 17.84 5.92 -3.29
N ARG A 219 18.97 5.85 -4.01
CA ARG A 219 20.29 6.00 -3.38
C ARG A 219 20.50 7.38 -2.75
N GLU A 220 19.90 8.42 -3.33
CA GLU A 220 19.96 9.78 -2.77
C GLU A 220 19.25 9.91 -1.42
N THR A 221 18.31 9.01 -1.08
CA THR A 221 17.73 8.94 0.29
C THR A 221 18.71 8.35 1.31
N GLY A 222 19.84 7.77 0.86
CA GLY A 222 20.75 6.99 1.67
C GLY A 222 20.38 5.51 1.79
N TYR A 223 19.33 5.03 1.11
CA TYR A 223 18.95 3.62 1.14
C TYR A 223 19.93 2.77 0.32
N THR A 224 20.62 1.85 0.99
CA THR A 224 21.65 0.98 0.39
C THR A 224 21.29 -0.49 0.35
N ASP A 225 20.17 -0.88 0.96
CA ASP A 225 19.73 -2.26 1.03
C ASP A 225 19.19 -2.75 -0.32
N TRP A 226 18.92 -4.07 -0.38
CA TRP A 226 18.30 -4.68 -1.54
C TRP A 226 16.91 -4.09 -1.82
N VAL A 227 16.57 -4.01 -3.11
CA VAL A 227 15.25 -3.57 -3.60
C VAL A 227 14.53 -4.79 -4.16
N GLU A 228 13.35 -5.08 -3.61
CA GLU A 228 12.47 -6.11 -4.15
C GLU A 228 11.87 -5.65 -5.48
N GLU A 229 12.10 -6.41 -6.55
CA GLU A 229 11.52 -6.10 -7.86
C GLU A 229 10.16 -6.79 -8.02
N GLU A 230 9.14 -5.97 -8.31
CA GLU A 230 7.79 -6.42 -8.61
C GLU A 230 7.56 -6.41 -10.13
N VAL A 231 6.81 -7.40 -10.60
CA VAL A 231 6.34 -7.49 -11.98
C VAL A 231 4.82 -7.38 -12.05
N CYS A 232 4.29 -6.96 -13.19
CA CYS A 232 2.87 -6.96 -13.42
C CYS A 232 2.42 -8.38 -13.81
N ASP A 233 1.58 -8.96 -12.97
CA ASP A 233 0.92 -10.23 -13.24
C ASP A 233 -0.48 -10.03 -13.87
N PRO A 234 -0.95 -10.95 -14.73
CA PRO A 234 -2.22 -10.82 -15.46
C PRO A 234 -3.43 -11.18 -14.59
N TYR A 235 -3.53 -10.60 -13.39
CA TYR A 235 -4.75 -10.72 -12.58
C TYR A 235 -5.93 -10.09 -13.34
N ARG A 236 -7.12 -10.68 -13.20
CA ARG A 236 -8.35 -10.22 -13.89
C ARG A 236 -8.57 -8.71 -13.75
N THR A 237 -8.36 -8.14 -12.57
CA THR A 237 -8.52 -6.71 -12.32
C THR A 237 -7.39 -5.87 -12.90
N SER A 238 -6.14 -6.35 -12.86
CA SER A 238 -5.01 -5.72 -13.56
C SER A 238 -5.27 -5.61 -15.05
N LEU A 239 -5.74 -6.69 -15.70
CA LEU A 239 -6.05 -6.71 -17.13
C LEU A 239 -7.12 -5.69 -17.51
N VAL A 240 -8.19 -5.59 -16.71
CA VAL A 240 -9.23 -4.57 -16.91
C VAL A 240 -8.63 -3.17 -16.81
N ARG A 241 -7.89 -2.88 -15.74
CA ARG A 241 -7.32 -1.55 -15.49
C ARG A 241 -6.31 -1.13 -16.56
N LEU A 242 -5.46 -2.04 -17.00
CA LEU A 242 -4.52 -1.80 -18.10
C LEU A 242 -5.28 -1.44 -19.38
N LYS A 243 -6.26 -2.24 -19.77
CA LYS A 243 -7.08 -2.02 -20.97
C LYS A 243 -7.79 -0.66 -20.92
N GLU A 244 -8.49 -0.37 -19.82
CA GLU A 244 -9.25 0.87 -19.66
C GLU A 244 -8.36 2.11 -19.67
N ALA A 245 -7.16 2.03 -19.08
CA ALA A 245 -6.15 3.09 -19.11
C ALA A 245 -5.37 3.17 -20.43
N GLY A 246 -5.52 2.20 -21.33
CA GLY A 246 -4.87 2.18 -22.64
C GLY A 246 -3.48 1.55 -22.70
N PHE A 247 -3.14 0.71 -21.72
CA PHE A 247 -1.92 -0.09 -21.70
C PHE A 247 -2.17 -1.46 -22.33
N ASP A 248 -1.20 -1.90 -23.14
CA ASP A 248 -1.17 -3.22 -23.77
C ASP A 248 0.19 -3.88 -23.49
N ILE A 249 0.22 -4.78 -22.51
CA ILE A 249 1.45 -5.43 -21.99
C ILE A 249 1.33 -6.94 -21.83
N PHE A 250 0.24 -7.55 -22.31
CA PHE A 250 -0.07 -8.98 -22.23
C PHE A 250 -0.66 -9.51 -23.53
#